data_AF-A0A9E2G942-F1
#
_entry.id   AF-A0A9E2G942-F1
#
_cell.length_a   1.000
_cell.length_b   1.000
_cell.length_c   1.000
_cell.angle_alpha   90.00
_cell.angle_beta   90.00
_cell.angle_gamma   90.00
#
_symmetry.space_group_name_H-M   'P 1'
#
loop_
_entity.id
_entity.type
_entity.pdbx_description
1 polymer ?
#
loop_
_entity_poly.entity_id
_entity_poly.type
_entity_poly.pdbx_seq_one_letter_code
_entity_poly.pdbx_strand_id
1 'polypeptide(L)'
;MKYTQLLPFMGREELKKIAQEIMNGELKGVKLQSLFPFLGREDLHEIVDQLIEKKETEMLGRAIPFISREKVLNIYYTAEKGELPDFDASSCIPFLDTDKIKEIFRELVKNAPVESDDGDED
;
A
#
# COMPACT_ATOMS: atom_id res chain seq x y z
N MET A 1 -20.11 -16.92 15.36
CA MET A 1 -20.18 -15.59 14.71
C MET A 1 -18.79 -14.96 14.76
N LYS A 2 -18.31 -14.35 13.68
CA LYS A 2 -16.99 -13.68 13.65
C LYS A 2 -17.18 -12.17 13.76
N TYR A 3 -16.31 -11.47 14.49
CA TYR A 3 -16.38 -10.01 14.63
C TYR A 3 -16.37 -9.29 13.27
N THR A 4 -15.67 -9.85 12.27
CA THR A 4 -15.59 -9.29 10.91
C THR A 4 -16.96 -9.14 10.23
N GLN A 5 -17.97 -9.91 10.67
CA GLN A 5 -19.34 -9.82 10.15
C GLN A 5 -20.08 -8.58 10.67
N LEU A 6 -19.58 -7.94 11.73
CA LEU A 6 -20.18 -6.74 12.33
C LEU A 6 -19.64 -5.45 11.72
N LEU A 7 -18.43 -5.47 11.15
CA LEU A 7 -17.72 -4.28 10.66
C LEU A 7 -18.52 -3.39 9.70
N PRO A 8 -19.28 -3.92 8.71
CA PRO A 8 -20.07 -3.08 7.80
C PRO A 8 -21.18 -2.27 8.49
N PHE A 9 -21.57 -2.66 9.70
CA PHE A 9 -22.65 -2.03 10.48
C PHE A 9 -22.11 -1.13 11.60
N MET A 10 -20.79 -1.07 11.79
CA MET A 10 -20.16 -0.21 12.79
C MET A 10 -20.00 1.22 12.27
N GLY A 11 -20.06 2.20 13.17
CA GLY A 11 -19.80 3.59 12.84
C GLY A 11 -18.32 3.82 12.51
N ARG A 12 -18.03 4.73 11.58
CA ARG A 12 -16.65 5.06 11.16
C ARG A 12 -15.76 5.52 12.32
N GLU A 13 -16.27 6.38 13.20
CA GLU A 13 -15.54 6.85 14.38
C GLU A 13 -15.14 5.71 15.32
N GLU A 14 -16.03 4.72 15.50
CA GLU A 14 -15.73 3.54 16.33
C GLU A 14 -14.66 2.67 15.66
N LEU A 15 -14.75 2.47 14.34
CA LEU A 15 -13.73 1.74 13.58
C LEU A 15 -12.36 2.44 13.64
N LYS A 16 -12.34 3.78 13.56
CA LYS A 16 -11.11 4.57 13.74
C LYS A 16 -10.51 4.32 15.12
N LYS A 17 -11.32 4.40 16.17
CA LYS A 17 -10.87 4.16 17.55
C LYS A 17 -10.30 2.74 17.71
N ILE A 18 -11.01 1.73 17.23
CA ILE A 18 -10.54 0.33 17.26
C ILE A 18 -9.21 0.18 16.50
N ALA A 19 -9.06 0.83 15.34
CA ALA A 19 -7.81 0.80 14.60
C ALA A 19 -6.64 1.37 15.42
N GLN A 20 -6.85 2.48 16.13
CA GLN A 20 -5.85 3.06 17.03
C GLN A 20 -5.54 2.15 18.22
N GLU A 21 -6.55 1.55 18.86
CA GLU A 21 -6.35 0.58 19.96
C GLU A 21 -5.52 -0.64 19.51
N ILE A 22 -5.72 -1.12 18.27
CA ILE A 22 -4.89 -2.19 17.69
C ILE A 22 -3.45 -1.71 17.48
N MET A 23 -3.26 -0.51 16.90
CA MET A 23 -1.92 0.03 16.64
C MET A 23 -1.13 0.34 17.90
N ASN A 24 -1.81 0.66 19.00
CA ASN A 24 -1.21 0.86 20.33
C ASN A 24 -0.99 -0.46 21.08
N GLY A 25 -1.47 -1.58 20.55
CA GLY A 25 -1.35 -2.90 21.17
C GLY A 25 -2.31 -3.14 22.33
N GLU A 26 -3.29 -2.26 22.53
CA GLU A 26 -4.37 -2.37 23.53
C GLU A 26 -5.36 -3.48 23.14
N LEU A 27 -5.57 -3.67 21.83
CA LEU A 27 -6.47 -4.67 21.28
C LEU A 27 -5.73 -5.69 20.39
N LYS A 28 -5.47 -6.90 20.93
CA LYS A 28 -4.67 -7.94 20.27
C LYS A 28 -5.47 -9.01 19.51
N GLY A 29 -6.81 -8.94 19.54
CA GLY A 29 -7.71 -9.95 18.95
C GLY A 29 -8.26 -9.59 17.56
N VAL A 30 -8.02 -8.37 17.08
CA VAL A 30 -8.58 -7.85 15.84
C VAL A 30 -7.45 -7.57 14.86
N LYS A 31 -7.63 -8.03 13.62
CA LYS A 31 -6.65 -7.80 12.55
C LYS A 31 -6.90 -6.42 11.95
N LEU A 32 -5.94 -5.51 12.06
CA LEU A 32 -6.05 -4.13 11.54
C LEU A 32 -6.55 -4.08 10.09
N GLN A 33 -6.00 -4.93 9.21
CA GLN A 33 -6.37 -4.97 7.80
C GLN A 33 -7.84 -5.35 7.53
N SER A 34 -8.53 -5.96 8.51
CA SER A 34 -9.96 -6.27 8.36
C SER A 34 -10.84 -5.01 8.40
N LEU A 35 -10.31 -3.91 8.96
CA LEU A 35 -11.00 -2.63 9.08
C LEU A 35 -10.86 -1.76 7.82
N PHE A 36 -9.82 -1.97 6.99
CA PHE A 36 -9.51 -1.11 5.84
C PHE A 36 -10.68 -0.83 4.88
N PRO A 37 -11.53 -1.82 4.51
CA PRO A 37 -12.67 -1.56 3.62
C PRO A 37 -13.76 -0.66 4.23
N PHE A 38 -13.75 -0.50 5.56
CA PHE A 38 -14.83 0.14 6.32
C PHE A 38 -14.40 1.45 7.01
N LEU A 39 -13.08 1.72 7.06
CA LEU A 39 -12.54 2.97 7.60
C LEU A 39 -12.87 4.15 6.68
N GLY A 40 -12.94 5.35 7.28
CA GLY A 40 -12.90 6.59 6.52
C GLY A 40 -11.59 6.67 5.72
N ARG A 41 -11.65 7.24 4.52
CA ARG A 41 -10.46 7.36 3.65
C ARG A 41 -9.34 8.12 4.34
N GLU A 42 -9.64 9.27 4.95
CA GLU A 42 -8.66 10.08 5.67
C GLU A 42 -8.11 9.34 6.90
N ASP A 43 -8.94 8.63 7.64
CA ASP A 43 -8.49 7.83 8.78
C ASP A 43 -7.52 6.71 8.36
N LEU A 44 -7.81 6.07 7.22
CA LEU A 44 -6.91 5.07 6.66
C LEU A 44 -5.61 5.70 6.15
N HIS A 45 -5.64 6.94 5.64
CA HIS A 45 -4.42 7.65 5.24
C HIS A 45 -3.54 7.98 6.45
N GLU A 46 -4.13 8.44 7.56
CA GLU A 46 -3.42 8.64 8.83
C GLU A 46 -2.78 7.33 9.32
N ILE A 47 -3.49 6.22 9.22
CA ILE A 47 -2.96 4.89 9.57
C ILE A 47 -1.80 4.50 8.64
N VAL A 48 -1.93 4.73 7.33
CA VAL A 48 -0.85 4.46 6.36
C VAL A 48 0.40 5.27 6.67
N ASP A 49 0.26 6.53 7.05
CA ASP A 49 1.41 7.37 7.42
C ASP A 49 2.14 6.77 8.64
N GLN A 50 1.40 6.30 9.65
CA GLN A 50 1.99 5.58 10.79
C GLN A 50 2.65 4.25 10.38
N LEU A 51 2.08 3.52 9.43
CA LEU A 51 2.67 2.28 8.92
C LEU A 51 3.97 2.53 8.15
N ILE A 52 4.07 3.65 7.42
CA ILE A 52 5.31 4.10 6.76
C ILE A 52 6.38 4.39 7.81
N GLU A 53 6.06 5.18 8.84
CA GLU A 53 6.99 5.51 9.93
C GLU A 53 7.52 4.25 10.65
N LYS A 54 6.63 3.29 10.88
CA LYS A 54 6.96 2.00 11.51
C LYS A 54 7.58 0.98 10.56
N LYS A 55 7.65 1.27 9.26
CA LYS A 55 8.13 0.37 8.20
C LYS A 55 7.38 -0.97 8.16
N GLU A 56 6.07 -0.92 8.40
CA GLU A 56 5.17 -2.08 8.40
C GLU A 56 4.71 -2.43 6.97
N THR A 57 5.66 -2.92 6.17
CA THR A 57 5.52 -3.08 4.71
C THR A 57 4.42 -4.06 4.29
N GLU A 58 4.23 -5.14 5.05
CA GLU A 58 3.13 -6.10 4.81
C GLU A 58 1.75 -5.43 4.94
N MET A 59 1.59 -4.54 5.93
CA MET A 59 0.32 -3.85 6.16
C MET A 59 0.09 -2.74 5.14
N LEU A 60 1.15 -2.06 4.70
CA LEU A 60 1.07 -1.09 3.60
C LEU A 60 0.50 -1.72 2.33
N GLY A 61 1.01 -2.89 1.92
CA GLY A 61 0.52 -3.57 0.72
C GLY A 61 -0.97 -3.93 0.81
N ARG A 62 -1.45 -4.27 2.01
CA ARG A 62 -2.87 -4.59 2.27
C ARG A 62 -3.77 -3.35 2.23
N ALA A 63 -3.24 -2.15 2.50
CA ALA A 63 -3.99 -0.90 2.50
C ALA A 63 -4.19 -0.33 1.08
N ILE A 64 -3.29 -0.63 0.13
CA ILE A 64 -3.27 -0.08 -1.24
C ILE A 64 -4.66 -0.06 -1.90
N PRO A 65 -5.48 -1.14 -1.89
CA PRO A 65 -6.76 -1.15 -2.59
C PRO A 65 -7.81 -0.17 -2.04
N PHE A 66 -7.59 0.38 -0.85
CA PHE A 66 -8.57 1.15 -0.09
C PHE A 66 -8.17 2.63 0.08
N ILE A 67 -6.97 3.02 -0.35
CA ILE A 67 -6.45 4.40 -0.25
C ILE A 67 -6.55 5.17 -1.58
N SER A 68 -6.22 6.46 -1.55
CA SER A 68 -6.22 7.28 -2.76
C SER A 68 -5.00 6.97 -3.62
N ARG A 69 -5.09 7.25 -4.92
CA ARG A 69 -3.94 7.13 -5.85
C ARG A 69 -2.76 7.97 -5.40
N GLU A 70 -3.01 9.17 -4.88
CA GLU A 70 -1.97 10.04 -4.32
C GLU A 70 -1.23 9.37 -3.15
N LYS A 71 -1.97 8.71 -2.24
CA LYS A 71 -1.34 7.99 -1.13
C LYS A 71 -0.58 6.74 -1.61
N VAL A 72 -1.09 6.02 -2.61
CA VAL A 72 -0.34 4.92 -3.26
C VAL A 72 0.96 5.44 -3.88
N LEU A 73 0.91 6.59 -4.56
CA LEU A 73 2.09 7.20 -5.17
C LEU A 73 3.13 7.62 -4.12
N ASN A 74 2.69 8.10 -2.96
CA ASN A 74 3.57 8.35 -1.82
C ASN A 74 4.28 7.07 -1.35
N ILE A 75 3.54 5.97 -1.15
CA ILE A 75 4.14 4.67 -0.80
C ILE A 75 5.16 4.23 -1.85
N TYR A 76 4.81 4.33 -3.14
CA TYR A 76 5.71 3.98 -4.25
C TYR A 76 7.02 4.75 -4.17
N TYR A 77 6.98 6.09 -4.07
CA TYR A 77 8.20 6.90 -3.98
C TYR A 77 9.01 6.63 -2.72
N THR A 78 8.34 6.33 -1.60
CA THR A 78 9.03 6.00 -0.34
C THR A 78 9.77 4.66 -0.48
N ALA A 79 9.19 3.69 -1.17
CA ALA A 79 9.84 2.42 -1.49
C ALA A 79 11.02 2.60 -2.45
N GLU A 80 10.87 3.38 -3.53
CA GLU A 80 11.95 3.65 -4.50
C GLU A 80 13.17 4.36 -3.88
N LYS A 81 12.95 5.14 -2.81
CA LYS A 81 14.04 5.74 -2.02
C LYS A 81 14.76 4.75 -1.09
N GLY A 82 14.28 3.51 -0.99
CA GLY A 82 14.81 2.50 -0.07
C GLY A 82 14.39 2.73 1.39
N GLU A 83 13.37 3.55 1.65
CA GLU A 83 12.92 3.87 3.01
C GLU A 83 11.98 2.79 3.58
N LEU A 84 11.39 1.95 2.72
CA LEU A 84 10.56 0.79 3.06
C LEU A 84 11.29 -0.52 2.73
N PRO A 85 12.04 -1.12 3.68
CA PRO A 85 12.78 -2.36 3.44
C PRO A 85 11.82 -3.51 3.14
N ASP A 86 12.16 -4.34 2.16
CA ASP A 86 11.38 -5.51 1.74
C ASP A 86 9.98 -5.21 1.17
N PHE A 87 9.65 -3.93 0.91
CA PHE A 87 8.42 -3.58 0.22
C PHE A 87 8.58 -3.72 -1.30
N ASP A 88 7.69 -4.49 -1.92
CA ASP A 88 7.62 -4.60 -3.36
C ASP A 88 6.85 -3.40 -3.96
N ALA A 89 7.59 -2.41 -4.49
CA ALA A 89 7.03 -1.23 -5.14
C ALA A 89 6.12 -1.58 -6.34
N SER A 90 6.28 -2.76 -6.96
CA SER A 90 5.42 -3.19 -8.07
C SER A 90 3.97 -3.41 -7.63
N SER A 91 3.71 -3.67 -6.35
CA SER A 91 2.37 -3.78 -5.77
C SER A 91 1.54 -2.50 -5.89
N CYS A 92 2.19 -1.34 -6.04
CA CYS A 92 1.52 -0.06 -6.27
C CYS A 92 1.01 0.09 -7.72
N ILE A 93 1.68 -0.54 -8.69
CA ILE A 93 1.47 -0.30 -10.14
C ILE A 93 0.00 -0.41 -10.57
N PRO A 94 -0.78 -1.43 -10.16
CA PRO A 94 -2.18 -1.56 -10.58
C PRO A 94 -3.09 -0.41 -10.12
N PHE A 95 -2.62 0.42 -9.18
CA PHE A 95 -3.39 1.50 -8.55
C PHE A 95 -2.86 2.90 -8.91
N LEU A 96 -1.80 2.99 -9.72
CA LEU A 96 -1.26 4.25 -10.24
C LEU A 96 -1.99 4.70 -11.51
N ASP A 97 -1.88 6.00 -11.82
CA ASP A 97 -2.40 6.53 -13.08
C ASP A 97 -1.55 6.11 -14.28
N THR A 98 -2.18 6.00 -15.44
CA THR A 98 -1.57 5.50 -16.68
C THR A 98 -0.30 6.27 -17.07
N ASP A 99 -0.27 7.58 -16.85
CA ASP A 99 0.90 8.38 -17.20
C ASP A 99 2.11 8.06 -16.31
N LYS A 100 1.90 7.77 -15.03
CA LYS A 100 2.97 7.31 -14.15
C LYS A 100 3.48 5.93 -14.57
N ILE A 101 2.59 5.03 -14.96
CA ILE A 101 2.97 3.70 -15.47
C ILE A 101 3.84 3.83 -16.73
N LYS A 102 3.49 4.72 -17.67
CA LYS A 102 4.30 5.00 -18.87
C LYS A 102 5.68 5.55 -18.52
N GLU A 103 5.77 6.41 -17.52
CA GLU A 103 7.02 6.98 -17.02
C GLU A 103 7.93 5.87 -16.49
N ILE A 104 7.42 5.06 -15.55
CA ILE A 104 8.14 3.92 -14.97
C ILE A 104 8.64 2.97 -16.06
N PHE A 105 7.78 2.62 -17.01
CA PHE A 105 8.15 1.76 -18.14
C PHE A 105 9.33 2.35 -18.95
N ARG A 106 9.28 3.64 -19.28
CA ARG A 106 10.34 4.31 -20.06
C ARG A 106 11.66 4.37 -19.28
N GLU A 107 11.61 4.55 -17.96
CA GLU A 107 12.80 4.54 -17.11
C GLU A 107 13.45 3.16 -17.07
N LEU A 108 12.65 2.10 -16.88
CA LEU A 108 13.15 0.72 -16.89
C LEU A 108 13.79 0.37 -18.23
N VAL A 109 13.17 0.73 -19.36
CA VAL A 109 13.73 0.47 -20.71
C VAL A 109 15.03 1.22 -20.93
N LYS A 110 15.15 2.47 -20.48
CA LYS A 110 16.40 3.25 -20.62
C LYS A 110 17.55 2.68 -19.80
N ASN A 111 17.24 2.07 -18.66
CA ASN A 111 18.22 1.49 -17.75
C ASN A 111 18.47 0.00 -18.04
N ALA A 112 17.70 -0.61 -18.94
CA ALA A 112 17.94 -1.98 -19.37
C ALA A 112 19.29 -2.05 -20.10
N PRO A 113 20.13 -3.07 -19.81
CA PRO A 113 21.29 -3.32 -20.65
C PRO A 113 20.81 -3.52 -22.10
N VAL A 114 21.58 -3.00 -23.05
CA VAL A 114 21.30 -3.24 -24.47
C VAL A 114 21.32 -4.75 -24.66
N GLU A 115 20.16 -5.34 -24.96
CA GLU A 115 20.12 -6.69 -25.48
C GLU A 115 20.92 -6.64 -26.78
N SER A 116 22.12 -7.25 -26.77
CA SER A 116 22.83 -7.54 -28.01
C SER A 116 21.91 -8.46 -28.80
N ASP A 117 21.30 -7.89 -29.82
CA ASP A 117 20.71 -8.61 -30.93
C ASP A 117 21.86 -9.38 -31.59
N ASP A 118 22.24 -10.51 -31.00
CA ASP A 118 22.96 -11.57 -31.69
C ASP A 118 21.94 -12.16 -32.66
N GLY A 119 21.63 -11.37 -33.70
CA GLY A 119 20.91 -11.85 -34.85
C GLY A 119 21.70 -13.02 -35.38
N ASP A 120 21.06 -14.19 -35.37
CA ASP A 120 21.51 -15.38 -36.07
C ASP A 120 21.71 -15.03 -37.56
N GLU A 121 22.89 -14.54 -37.92
CA GLU A 121 23.48 -14.68 -39.25
C GLU A 121 24.05 -16.09 -39.36
N ASP A 122 23.19 -17.04 -39.76
CA ASP A 122 23.38 -18.03 -40.84
C ASP A 122 22.46 -19.26 -40.70
#